data_AF-A0A7W5FBS4-F1
#
_entry.id   AF-A0A7W5FBS4-F1
#
_cell.length_a   1.000
_cell.length_b   1.000
_cell.length_c   1.000
_cell.angle_alpha   90.00
_cell.angle_beta   90.00
_cell.angle_gamma   90.00
#
_symmetry.space_group_name_H-M   'P 1'
#
loop_
_entity.id
_entity.type
_entity.pdbx_description
1 polymer ?
#
loop_
_entity_poly.entity_id
_entity_poly.type
_entity_poly.pdbx_seq_one_letter_code
_entity_poly.pdbx_strand_id
1 'polypeptide(L)'
;MLCAKCGAPPSLDGGAHRCVRVNEGELETFAVAGRRVIRFAVTYMIVAVATAVLASVGADALVRGATDPTGVGPMGFMVVFAMIAGFLALVCLIGLVVCTIVWIVSAHRVTDAGPGIAGYSALFLTLALITASYVLSGLPNAYAVTGLRFGGLIVLIIGVVLTRNRIRRLTDMPIPSGKKSLITEEDWKASEWDPEVQREIERRGRPTE
;
A
#
# COMPACT_ATOMS: atom_id res chain seq x y z
N MET A 1 -34.75 1.50 -20.47
CA MET A 1 -35.12 2.01 -19.12
C MET A 1 -33.86 2.41 -18.39
N LEU A 2 -33.60 3.71 -18.22
CA LEU A 2 -32.42 4.17 -17.47
C LEU A 2 -32.65 3.96 -15.98
N CYS A 3 -31.60 3.65 -15.21
CA CYS A 3 -31.76 3.51 -13.76
C CYS A 3 -32.10 4.87 -13.12
N ALA A 4 -33.19 4.92 -12.34
CA ALA A 4 -33.71 6.14 -11.72
C ALA A 4 -32.73 6.86 -10.78
N LYS A 5 -31.72 6.16 -10.24
CA LYS A 5 -30.69 6.78 -9.37
C LYS A 5 -29.51 7.35 -10.14
N CYS A 6 -29.12 6.78 -11.27
CA CYS A 6 -27.81 7.03 -11.88
C CYS A 6 -27.88 7.38 -13.38
N GLY A 7 -29.04 7.25 -14.02
CA GLY A 7 -29.23 7.60 -15.44
C GLY A 7 -28.51 6.67 -16.42
N ALA A 8 -27.85 5.60 -15.96
CA ALA A 8 -27.12 4.67 -16.82
C ALA A 8 -28.07 3.75 -17.62
N PRO A 9 -27.73 3.41 -18.88
CA PRO A 9 -28.47 2.42 -19.66
C PRO A 9 -28.33 1.03 -19.02
N PRO A 10 -29.39 0.22 -19.02
CA PRO A 10 -29.33 -1.15 -18.53
C PRO A 10 -28.44 -1.96 -19.48
N SER A 11 -27.47 -2.69 -18.94
CA SER A 11 -26.74 -3.66 -19.76
C SER A 11 -27.70 -4.78 -20.18
N LEU A 12 -27.52 -5.33 -21.38
CA LEU A 12 -28.45 -6.26 -22.02
C LEU A 12 -28.58 -7.63 -21.32
N ASP A 13 -27.82 -7.88 -20.27
CA ASP A 13 -27.79 -9.14 -19.55
C ASP A 13 -28.75 -9.06 -18.36
N GLY A 14 -29.94 -9.64 -18.50
CA GLY A 14 -31.11 -9.55 -17.60
C GLY A 14 -30.96 -10.06 -16.15
N GLY A 15 -29.85 -9.77 -15.48
CA GLY A 15 -29.69 -9.86 -14.03
C GLY A 15 -30.15 -8.58 -13.34
N ALA A 16 -30.78 -8.71 -12.17
CA ALA A 16 -31.26 -7.58 -11.36
C ALA A 16 -30.17 -6.51 -11.14
N HIS A 17 -30.26 -5.40 -11.87
CA HIS A 17 -29.25 -4.34 -11.88
C HIS A 17 -29.24 -3.56 -10.55
N ARG A 18 -28.19 -3.74 -9.75
CA ARG A 18 -27.87 -2.82 -8.65
C ARG A 18 -27.02 -1.70 -9.25
N CYS A 19 -27.58 -0.50 -9.45
CA CYS A 19 -26.79 0.64 -9.91
C CYS A 19 -25.87 1.12 -8.79
N VAL A 20 -24.66 0.57 -8.74
CA VAL A 20 -23.61 1.02 -7.83
C VAL A 20 -22.98 2.25 -8.47
N ARG A 21 -23.40 3.46 -8.07
CA ARG A 21 -22.57 4.66 -8.30
C ARG A 21 -21.32 4.48 -7.43
N VAL A 22 -20.25 3.97 -8.01
CA VAL A 22 -18.96 3.99 -7.34
C VAL A 22 -18.41 5.40 -7.49
N ASN A 23 -18.24 6.13 -6.39
CA ASN A 23 -17.62 7.45 -6.42
C ASN A 23 -16.14 7.29 -6.83
N GLU A 24 -15.71 7.97 -7.89
CA GLU A 24 -14.32 7.90 -8.36
C GLU A 24 -13.29 8.21 -7.27
N GLY A 25 -13.61 9.16 -6.38
CA GLY A 25 -12.75 9.52 -5.25
C GLY A 25 -12.56 8.38 -4.23
N GLU A 26 -13.56 7.50 -4.08
CA GLU A 26 -13.47 6.35 -3.18
C GLU A 26 -12.60 5.23 -3.78
N LEU A 27 -12.72 5.00 -5.09
CA LEU A 27 -11.83 4.09 -5.84
C LEU A 27 -10.37 4.55 -5.78
N GLU A 28 -10.13 5.85 -5.92
CA GLU A 28 -8.78 6.42 -5.82
C GLU A 28 -8.21 6.25 -4.41
N THR A 29 -9.00 6.54 -3.38
CA THR A 29 -8.60 6.34 -1.98
C THR A 29 -8.27 4.88 -1.70
N PHE A 30 -9.12 3.95 -2.16
CA PHE A 30 -8.89 2.51 -2.07
C PHE A 30 -7.57 2.10 -2.76
N ALA A 31 -7.32 2.61 -3.96
CA ALA A 31 -6.11 2.33 -4.73
C ALA A 31 -4.83 2.84 -4.06
N VAL A 32 -4.89 4.04 -3.46
CA VAL A 32 -3.78 4.64 -2.73
C VAL A 32 -3.53 3.86 -1.44
N ALA A 33 -4.57 3.52 -0.69
CA ALA A 33 -4.46 2.74 0.54
C ALA A 33 -3.82 1.36 0.26
N GLY A 34 -4.31 0.63 -0.74
CA GLY A 34 -3.73 -0.67 -1.11
C GLY A 34 -2.26 -0.58 -1.53
N ARG A 35 -1.86 0.46 -2.27
CA ARG A 35 -0.45 0.71 -2.61
C ARG A 35 0.41 1.01 -1.38
N ARG A 36 -0.10 1.79 -0.42
CA ARG A 36 0.60 2.10 0.82
C ARG A 36 0.80 0.85 1.68
N VAL A 37 -0.21 -0.01 1.80
CA VAL A 37 -0.08 -1.31 2.50
C VAL A 37 1.06 -2.14 1.90
N ILE A 38 1.10 -2.27 0.56
CA ILE A 38 2.17 -3.02 -0.11
C ILE A 38 3.54 -2.36 0.13
N ARG A 39 3.65 -1.03 0.01
CA ARG A 39 4.92 -0.32 0.25
C ARG A 39 5.42 -0.51 1.68
N PHE A 40 4.58 -0.30 2.70
CA PHE A 40 4.97 -0.50 4.09
C PHE A 40 5.33 -1.96 4.39
N ALA A 41 4.60 -2.94 3.84
CA ALA A 41 4.93 -4.35 3.97
C ALA A 41 6.30 -4.67 3.36
N VAL A 42 6.58 -4.17 2.15
CA VAL A 42 7.87 -4.36 1.48
C VAL A 42 9.00 -3.65 2.23
N THR A 43 8.81 -2.40 2.65
CA THR A 43 9.82 -1.67 3.44
C THR A 43 10.14 -2.38 4.74
N TYR A 44 9.11 -2.88 5.45
CA TYR A 44 9.31 -3.69 6.65
C TYR A 44 10.12 -4.96 6.35
N MET A 45 9.80 -5.67 5.26
CA MET A 45 10.56 -6.85 4.85
C MET A 45 12.04 -6.53 4.58
N ILE A 46 12.32 -5.42 3.90
CA ILE A 46 13.70 -4.97 3.63
C ILE A 46 14.44 -4.67 4.92
N VAL A 47 13.83 -3.92 5.84
CA VAL A 47 14.43 -3.61 7.15
C VAL A 47 14.69 -4.89 7.95
N ALA A 48 13.76 -5.84 7.94
CA ALA A 48 13.91 -7.13 8.62
C ALA A 48 15.06 -7.95 8.03
N VAL A 49 15.16 -8.05 6.70
CA VAL A 49 16.27 -8.75 6.03
C VAL A 49 17.61 -8.06 6.35
N ALA A 50 17.69 -6.73 6.25
CA ALA A 50 18.91 -5.98 6.56
C ALA A 50 19.36 -6.22 8.01
N THR A 51 18.42 -6.24 8.95
CA THR A 51 18.70 -6.53 10.36
C THR A 51 19.17 -7.96 10.57
N ALA A 52 18.54 -8.94 9.91
CA ALA A 52 18.95 -10.35 9.99
C ALA A 52 20.35 -10.58 9.41
N VAL A 53 20.65 -9.98 8.26
CA VAL A 53 21.99 -10.05 7.64
C VAL A 53 23.03 -9.45 8.56
N LEU A 54 22.78 -8.25 9.12
CA LEU A 54 23.73 -7.62 10.03
C LEU A 54 23.96 -8.45 11.29
N ALA A 55 22.90 -9.03 11.87
CA ALA A 55 23.00 -9.91 13.02
C ALA A 55 23.83 -11.16 12.71
N SER A 56 23.64 -11.78 11.53
CA SER A 56 24.44 -12.94 11.11
C SER A 56 25.92 -12.59 10.91
N VAL A 57 26.22 -11.43 10.29
CA VAL A 57 27.60 -10.98 10.06
C VAL A 57 28.28 -10.66 11.40
N GLY A 58 27.58 -10.01 12.33
CA GLY A 58 28.08 -9.74 13.67
C GLY A 58 28.36 -11.03 14.46
N ALA A 59 27.47 -12.01 14.39
CA ALA A 59 27.66 -13.31 15.02
C ALA A 59 28.87 -14.06 14.43
N ASP A 60 29.01 -14.09 13.11
CA ASP A 60 30.14 -14.73 12.42
C ASP A 60 31.49 -14.06 12.76
N ALA A 61 31.52 -12.73 12.83
CA ALA A 61 32.72 -11.97 13.20
C ALA A 61 33.19 -12.27 14.63
N LEU A 62 32.23 -12.41 15.57
CA LEU A 62 32.48 -12.80 16.96
C LEU A 62 33.00 -14.24 17.05
N VAL A 63 32.39 -15.19 16.33
CA VAL A 63 32.80 -16.60 16.35
C VAL A 63 34.20 -16.79 15.76
N ARG A 64 34.55 -16.04 14.71
CA ARG A 64 35.86 -16.13 14.05
C ARG A 64 36.98 -15.38 14.78
N GLY A 65 36.69 -14.72 15.90
CA GLY A 65 37.67 -13.92 16.66
C GLY A 65 38.25 -12.74 15.88
N ALA A 66 37.59 -12.31 14.79
CA ALA A 66 38.06 -11.25 13.90
C ALA A 66 37.83 -9.84 14.46
N THR A 67 37.09 -9.73 15.56
CA THR A 67 36.74 -8.48 16.23
C THR A 67 36.86 -8.64 17.74
N ASP A 68 37.55 -7.72 18.40
CA ASP A 68 37.56 -7.63 19.86
C ASP A 68 36.12 -7.38 20.37
N PRO A 69 35.54 -8.29 21.17
CA PRO A 69 34.17 -8.15 21.67
C PRO A 69 34.00 -6.99 22.66
N THR A 70 35.11 -6.44 23.17
CA THR A 70 35.17 -5.26 24.05
C THR A 70 35.49 -3.97 23.30
N GLY A 71 35.73 -4.04 21.98
CA GLY A 71 35.96 -2.87 21.15
C GLY A 71 34.72 -1.99 21.07
N VAL A 72 34.85 -0.74 21.52
CA VAL A 72 33.74 0.23 21.57
C VAL A 72 33.16 0.52 20.16
N GLY A 73 33.97 0.37 19.11
CA GLY A 73 33.58 0.64 17.73
C GLY A 73 32.54 -0.35 17.16
N PRO A 74 32.85 -1.64 17.01
CA PRO A 74 31.94 -2.62 16.39
C PRO A 74 30.65 -2.82 17.19
N MET A 75 30.75 -2.90 18.53
CA MET A 75 29.58 -3.07 19.39
C MET A 75 28.70 -1.80 19.39
N GLY A 76 29.30 -0.61 19.43
CA GLY A 76 28.57 0.65 19.32
C GLY A 76 27.81 0.79 17.99
N PHE A 77 28.45 0.41 16.87
CA PHE A 77 27.79 0.40 15.56
C PHE A 77 26.59 -0.54 15.52
N MET A 78 26.73 -1.77 16.03
CA MET A 78 25.63 -2.74 16.07
C MET A 78 24.45 -2.27 16.91
N VAL A 79 24.71 -1.64 18.08
CA VAL A 79 23.66 -1.09 18.95
C VAL A 79 22.94 0.06 18.25
N VAL A 80 23.67 1.04 17.70
CA VAL A 80 23.07 2.18 17.00
C VAL A 80 22.25 1.72 15.81
N PHE A 81 22.78 0.78 15.01
CA PHE A 81 22.02 0.22 13.89
C PHE A 81 20.77 -0.52 14.35
N ALA A 82 20.86 -1.36 15.39
CA ALA A 82 19.71 -2.07 15.94
C ALA A 82 18.63 -1.11 16.43
N MET A 83 19.00 0.02 17.05
CA MET A 83 18.06 1.06 17.46
C MET A 83 17.37 1.72 16.26
N ILE A 84 18.12 2.10 15.22
CA ILE A 84 17.57 2.69 14.00
C ILE A 84 16.64 1.70 13.29
N ALA A 85 17.08 0.46 13.13
CA ALA A 85 16.30 -0.60 12.49
C ALA A 85 15.02 -0.90 13.30
N GLY A 86 15.10 -0.96 14.63
CA GLY A 86 13.95 -1.12 15.51
C GLY A 86 12.94 0.03 15.39
N PHE A 87 13.43 1.27 15.34
CA PHE A 87 12.59 2.45 15.13
C PHE A 87 11.91 2.42 13.76
N LEU A 88 12.65 2.13 12.68
CA LEU A 88 12.10 2.00 11.33
C LEU A 88 11.06 0.88 11.24
N ALA A 89 11.32 -0.27 11.88
CA ALA A 89 10.39 -1.38 11.94
C ALA A 89 9.09 -0.98 12.68
N LEU A 90 9.19 -0.25 13.78
CA LEU A 90 8.03 0.28 14.53
C LEU A 90 7.20 1.24 13.67
N VAL A 91 7.84 2.21 13.01
CA VAL A 91 7.17 3.16 12.11
C VAL A 91 6.47 2.41 10.97
N CYS A 92 7.13 1.39 10.38
CA CYS A 92 6.52 0.57 9.34
C CYS A 92 5.32 -0.23 9.85
N LEU A 93 5.39 -0.79 11.07
CA LEU A 93 4.27 -1.52 11.69
C LEU A 93 3.07 -0.60 11.93
N ILE A 94 3.28 0.58 12.52
CA ILE A 94 2.22 1.57 12.74
C ILE A 94 1.62 2.00 11.41
N GLY A 95 2.46 2.32 10.43
CA GLY A 95 2.04 2.67 9.07
C GLY A 95 1.23 1.57 8.40
N LEU A 96 1.64 0.30 8.55
CA LEU A 96 0.94 -0.86 8.01
C LEU A 96 -0.43 -1.05 8.66
N VAL A 97 -0.54 -0.92 9.99
CA VAL A 97 -1.83 -0.98 10.70
C VAL A 97 -2.78 0.11 10.21
N VAL A 98 -2.34 1.38 10.22
CA VAL A 98 -3.16 2.51 9.78
C VAL A 98 -3.59 2.33 8.32
N CYS A 99 -2.66 1.99 7.42
CA CYS A 99 -2.97 1.78 6.01
C CYS A 99 -3.92 0.60 5.78
N THR A 100 -3.81 -0.47 6.57
CA THR A 100 -4.70 -1.62 6.49
C THR A 100 -6.11 -1.27 6.94
N ILE A 101 -6.26 -0.52 8.04
CA ILE A 101 -7.56 -0.02 8.50
C ILE A 101 -8.21 0.87 7.42
N VAL A 102 -7.47 1.84 6.89
CA VAL A 102 -7.96 2.72 5.82
C VAL A 102 -8.33 1.91 4.58
N TRP A 103 -7.55 0.89 4.23
CA TRP A 103 -7.85 -0.02 3.11
C TRP A 103 -9.16 -0.79 3.32
N ILE A 104 -9.40 -1.34 4.52
CA ILE A 104 -10.65 -2.06 4.86
C ILE A 104 -11.85 -1.11 4.79
N VAL A 105 -11.74 0.07 5.42
CA VAL A 105 -12.82 1.07 5.42
C VAL A 105 -13.12 1.53 3.99
N SER A 106 -12.09 1.77 3.18
CA SER A 106 -12.26 2.17 1.77
C SER A 106 -12.89 1.05 0.95
N ALA A 107 -12.55 -0.22 1.21
CA ALA A 107 -13.15 -1.35 0.53
C ALA A 107 -14.65 -1.49 0.81
N HIS A 108 -15.08 -1.18 2.04
CA HIS A 108 -16.50 -1.12 2.42
C HIS A 108 -17.26 0.04 1.81
N ARG A 109 -16.57 1.14 1.50
CA ARG A 109 -17.18 2.26 0.75
C ARG A 109 -17.41 1.90 -0.71
N VAL A 110 -16.48 1.15 -1.31
CA VAL A 110 -16.57 0.75 -2.73
C VAL A 110 -17.51 -0.44 -2.95
N THR A 111 -17.59 -1.38 -2.00
CA THR A 111 -18.47 -2.56 -2.12
C THR A 111 -19.11 -2.94 -0.79
N ASP A 112 -20.39 -3.36 -0.80
CA ASP A 112 -21.11 -3.83 0.40
C ASP A 112 -20.43 -5.03 1.09
N ALA A 113 -19.67 -5.83 0.33
CA ALA A 113 -18.93 -7.00 0.83
C ALA A 113 -17.52 -6.65 1.36
N GLY A 114 -17.12 -5.38 1.28
CA GLY A 114 -15.79 -4.90 1.66
C GLY A 114 -14.65 -5.60 0.90
N PRO A 115 -13.53 -5.94 1.58
CA PRO A 115 -12.41 -6.66 0.97
C PRO A 115 -12.79 -8.03 0.37
N GLY A 116 -13.95 -8.58 0.76
CA GLY A 116 -14.40 -9.92 0.43
C GLY A 116 -13.66 -11.01 1.21
N ILE A 117 -14.07 -12.27 1.00
CA ILE A 117 -13.52 -13.44 1.69
C ILE A 117 -12.00 -13.51 1.54
N ALA A 118 -11.47 -13.27 0.32
CA ALA A 118 -10.03 -13.30 0.06
C ALA A 118 -9.24 -12.25 0.86
N GLY A 119 -9.78 -11.04 1.02
CA GLY A 119 -9.12 -9.98 1.78
C GLY A 119 -9.14 -10.28 3.29
N TYR A 120 -10.27 -10.75 3.81
CA TYR A 120 -10.41 -11.11 5.22
C TYR A 120 -9.63 -12.36 5.60
N SER A 121 -9.62 -13.39 4.76
CA SER A 121 -8.86 -14.61 5.00
C SER A 121 -7.35 -14.31 4.98
N ALA A 122 -6.89 -13.46 4.06
CA ALA A 122 -5.51 -13.00 4.04
C ALA A 122 -5.15 -12.22 5.33
N LEU A 123 -5.97 -11.26 5.76
CA LEU A 123 -5.75 -10.52 7.01
C LEU A 123 -5.69 -11.45 8.22
N PHE A 124 -6.65 -12.36 8.34
CA PHE A 124 -6.71 -13.32 9.42
C PHE A 124 -5.48 -14.23 9.42
N LEU A 125 -5.11 -14.77 8.26
CA LEU A 125 -3.94 -15.65 8.13
C LEU A 125 -2.65 -14.90 8.42
N THR A 126 -2.51 -13.64 7.98
CA THR A 126 -1.38 -12.78 8.35
C THR A 126 -1.29 -12.58 9.86
N LEU A 127 -2.40 -12.22 10.52
CA LEU A 127 -2.45 -12.06 11.97
C LEU A 127 -2.12 -13.36 12.69
N ALA A 128 -2.66 -14.49 12.25
CA ALA A 128 -2.39 -15.81 12.82
C ALA A 128 -0.91 -16.19 12.68
N LEU A 129 -0.31 -16.01 11.50
CA LEU A 129 1.10 -16.32 11.25
C LEU A 129 2.04 -15.42 12.06
N ILE A 130 1.75 -14.12 12.14
CA ILE A 130 2.54 -13.18 12.94
C ILE A 130 2.41 -13.52 14.43
N THR A 131 1.19 -13.78 14.92
CA THR A 131 0.95 -14.15 16.33
C THR A 131 1.65 -15.46 16.66
N ALA A 132 1.52 -16.48 15.80
CA ALA A 132 2.23 -17.74 15.93
C ALA A 132 3.75 -17.52 15.99
N SER A 133 4.29 -16.59 15.20
CA SER A 133 5.73 -16.27 15.26
C SER A 133 6.16 -15.78 16.65
N TYR A 134 5.34 -14.99 17.35
CA TYR A 134 5.66 -14.49 18.69
C TYR A 134 5.52 -15.58 19.75
N VAL A 135 4.48 -16.41 19.66
CA VAL A 135 4.31 -17.56 20.56
C VAL A 135 5.45 -18.56 20.41
N LEU A 136 5.90 -18.79 19.18
CA LEU A 136 6.99 -19.72 18.85
C LEU A 136 8.39 -19.09 19.00
N SER A 137 8.50 -17.80 19.34
CA SER A 137 9.79 -17.13 19.53
C SER A 137 10.60 -17.68 20.71
N GLY A 138 9.98 -18.47 21.60
CA GLY A 138 10.66 -19.21 22.66
C GLY A 138 11.31 -20.53 22.21
N LEU A 139 11.10 -20.95 20.95
CA LEU A 139 11.72 -22.16 20.40
C LEU A 139 13.07 -21.86 19.73
N PRO A 140 14.02 -22.80 19.72
CA PRO A 140 15.37 -22.58 19.19
C PRO A 140 15.44 -22.40 17.66
N ASN A 141 14.32 -22.49 16.93
CA ASN A 141 14.31 -22.38 15.47
C ASN A 141 13.98 -20.95 15.00
N ALA A 142 14.97 -20.07 15.07
CA ALA A 142 14.87 -18.66 14.66
C ALA A 142 14.47 -18.49 13.17
N TYR A 143 14.87 -19.44 12.31
CA TYR A 143 14.53 -19.41 10.88
C TYR A 143 13.05 -19.67 10.63
N ALA A 144 12.45 -20.65 11.34
CA ALA A 144 11.03 -20.93 11.23
C ALA A 144 10.16 -19.74 11.71
N VAL A 145 10.55 -19.12 12.82
CA VAL A 145 9.87 -17.92 13.38
C VAL A 145 9.92 -16.76 12.39
N THR A 146 11.08 -16.53 11.78
CA THR A 146 11.27 -15.48 10.78
C THR A 146 10.47 -15.78 9.51
N GLY A 147 10.46 -17.03 9.05
CA GLY A 147 9.66 -17.50 7.92
C GLY A 147 8.16 -17.28 8.10
N LEU A 148 7.62 -17.49 9.30
CA LEU A 148 6.21 -17.21 9.61
C LEU A 148 5.87 -15.72 9.46
N ARG A 149 6.76 -14.81 9.89
CA ARG A 149 6.56 -13.36 9.76
C ARG A 149 6.55 -12.93 8.29
N PHE A 150 7.53 -13.40 7.51
CA PHE A 150 7.57 -13.12 6.07
C PHE A 150 6.40 -13.75 5.33
N GLY A 151 6.05 -14.99 5.64
CA GLY A 151 4.88 -15.67 5.10
C GLY A 151 3.60 -14.89 5.35
N GLY A 152 3.40 -14.38 6.58
CA GLY A 152 2.27 -13.53 6.92
C GLY A 152 2.20 -12.26 6.07
N LEU A 153 3.33 -11.58 5.83
CA LEU A 153 3.38 -10.38 5.00
C LEU A 153 3.14 -10.67 3.52
N ILE A 154 3.67 -11.78 3.00
CA ILE A 154 3.43 -12.22 1.62
C ILE A 154 1.94 -12.51 1.42
N VAL A 155 1.32 -13.23 2.35
CA VAL A 155 -0.14 -13.48 2.34
C VAL A 155 -0.92 -12.17 2.33
N LEU A 156 -0.53 -11.18 3.13
CA LEU A 156 -1.18 -9.87 3.14
C LEU A 156 -1.10 -9.19 1.77
N ILE A 157 0.09 -9.17 1.16
CA ILE A 157 0.30 -8.58 -0.17
C ILE A 157 -0.58 -9.28 -1.21
N ILE A 158 -0.59 -10.62 -1.22
CA ILE A 158 -1.43 -11.40 -2.13
C ILE A 158 -2.91 -11.08 -1.92
N GLY A 159 -3.37 -11.01 -0.66
CA GLY A 159 -4.74 -10.64 -0.31
C GLY A 159 -5.14 -9.27 -0.87
N VAL A 160 -4.29 -8.25 -0.68
CA VAL A 160 -4.52 -6.90 -1.21
C VAL A 160 -4.59 -6.93 -2.75
N VAL A 161 -3.71 -7.67 -3.42
CA VAL A 161 -3.71 -7.80 -4.89
C VAL A 161 -4.97 -8.52 -5.40
N LEU A 162 -5.38 -9.60 -4.75
CA LEU A 162 -6.58 -10.35 -5.12
C LEU A 162 -7.85 -9.51 -4.91
N THR A 163 -7.97 -8.81 -3.79
CA THR A 163 -9.08 -7.88 -3.55
C THR A 163 -9.10 -6.76 -4.58
N ARG A 164 -7.94 -6.21 -4.95
CA ARG A 164 -7.82 -5.19 -5.98
C ARG A 164 -8.27 -5.70 -7.36
N ASN A 165 -7.86 -6.92 -7.74
CA ASN A 165 -8.28 -7.55 -8.99
C ASN A 165 -9.78 -7.86 -9.00
N ARG A 166 -10.34 -8.31 -7.87
CA ARG A 166 -11.78 -8.53 -7.71
C ARG A 166 -12.56 -7.23 -7.88
N ILE A 167 -12.17 -6.16 -7.19
CA ILE A 167 -12.86 -4.86 -7.29
C ILE A 167 -12.75 -4.33 -8.72
N ARG A 168 -11.58 -4.41 -9.34
CA ARG A 168 -11.41 -4.04 -10.77
C ARG A 168 -12.38 -4.78 -11.69
N ARG A 169 -12.60 -6.08 -11.48
CA ARG A 169 -13.56 -6.89 -12.26
C ARG A 169 -15.02 -6.57 -11.95
N LEU A 170 -15.32 -6.05 -10.76
CA LEU A 170 -16.69 -5.69 -10.37
C LEU A 170 -17.06 -4.28 -10.83
N THR A 171 -16.09 -3.38 -10.92
CA THR A 171 -16.35 -1.98 -11.25
C THR A 171 -16.09 -1.65 -12.72
N ASP A 172 -15.42 -2.52 -13.48
CA ASP A 172 -14.89 -2.32 -14.85
C ASP A 172 -14.05 -1.04 -15.06
N MET A 173 -13.89 -0.24 -14.02
CA MET A 173 -13.11 0.99 -14.01
C MET A 173 -11.62 0.70 -13.85
N PRO A 174 -10.75 1.28 -14.70
CA PRO A 174 -9.32 1.22 -14.48
C PRO A 174 -9.00 1.94 -13.16
N ILE A 175 -8.35 1.23 -12.24
CA ILE A 175 -7.96 1.79 -10.96
C ILE A 175 -6.91 2.88 -11.22
N PRO A 176 -7.19 4.17 -10.92
CA PRO A 176 -6.34 5.27 -11.33
C PRO A 176 -4.92 5.10 -10.80
N SER A 177 -3.94 5.07 -11.70
CA SER A 177 -2.53 4.86 -11.38
C SER A 177 -1.86 6.10 -10.80
N GLY A 178 -2.52 6.82 -9.88
CA GLY A 178 -1.92 7.86 -9.02
C GLY A 178 -1.10 8.98 -9.70
N LYS A 179 -1.24 9.16 -11.00
CA LYS A 179 -0.76 10.32 -11.75
C LYS A 179 -1.93 10.83 -12.58
N LYS A 180 -2.96 11.37 -11.92
CA LYS A 180 -3.78 12.37 -12.61
C LYS A 180 -2.88 13.59 -12.69
N SER A 181 -2.46 13.96 -13.89
CA SER A 181 -1.89 15.28 -14.10
C SER A 181 -2.90 16.28 -13.55
N LEU A 182 -2.49 17.16 -12.62
CA LEU A 182 -3.32 18.24 -12.11
C LEU A 182 -3.74 19.23 -13.22
N ILE A 183 -3.13 19.08 -14.39
CA ILE A 183 -3.31 19.87 -15.59
C ILE A 183 -3.57 18.88 -16.73
N THR A 184 -4.80 18.85 -17.20
CA THR A 184 -5.18 18.13 -18.41
C THR A 184 -4.99 19.01 -19.64
N GLU A 185 -4.88 18.40 -20.82
CA GLU A 185 -4.81 19.16 -22.09
C GLU A 185 -6.08 20.01 -22.31
N GLU A 186 -7.18 19.63 -21.65
CA GLU A 186 -8.46 20.35 -21.66
C GLU A 186 -8.40 21.65 -20.84
N ASP A 187 -7.63 21.68 -19.75
CA ASP A 187 -7.42 22.91 -18.95
C ASP A 187 -6.66 24.00 -19.74
N TRP A 188 -5.92 23.59 -20.78
CA TRP A 188 -5.20 24.47 -21.71
C TRP A 188 -5.92 24.69 -23.04
N LYS A 189 -7.18 24.24 -23.20
CA LYS A 189 -7.97 24.55 -24.41
C LYS A 189 -8.28 26.04 -24.44
N ALA A 190 -7.40 26.79 -25.09
CA ALA A 190 -7.54 28.22 -25.33
C ALA A 190 -8.87 28.58 -26.01
N SER A 191 -9.51 27.65 -26.72
CA SER A 191 -10.82 27.83 -27.35
C SER A 191 -12.00 27.91 -26.38
N GLU A 192 -11.84 27.48 -25.12
CA GLU A 192 -12.87 27.54 -24.07
C GLU A 192 -12.59 28.64 -23.04
N TRP A 193 -11.49 29.38 -23.20
CA TRP A 193 -11.18 30.50 -22.32
C TRP A 193 -12.18 31.62 -22.55
N ASP A 194 -12.58 32.26 -21.45
CA ASP A 194 -13.48 33.41 -21.48
C ASP A 194 -12.96 34.43 -22.51
N PRO A 195 -13.80 34.87 -23.47
CA PRO A 195 -13.39 35.84 -24.47
C PRO A 195 -12.83 37.14 -23.86
N GLU A 196 -13.19 37.49 -22.61
CA GLU A 196 -12.57 38.61 -21.89
C GLU A 196 -11.11 38.33 -21.51
N VAL A 197 -10.80 37.10 -21.08
CA VAL A 197 -9.43 36.67 -20.76
C VAL A 197 -8.57 36.62 -22.02
N GLN A 198 -9.11 36.15 -23.14
CA GLN A 198 -8.39 36.19 -24.43
C GLN A 198 -8.05 37.63 -24.85
N ARG A 199 -9.02 38.56 -24.76
CA ARG A 199 -8.79 39.97 -25.08
C ARG A 199 -7.76 40.60 -24.17
N GLU A 200 -7.71 40.22 -22.90
CA GLU A 200 -6.71 40.74 -21.96
C GLU A 200 -5.30 40.19 -22.26
N ILE A 201 -5.18 38.92 -22.67
CA ILE A 201 -3.91 38.34 -23.12
C ILE A 201 -3.42 39.02 -24.40
N GLU A 202 -4.31 39.23 -25.38
CA GLU A 202 -4.00 39.98 -26.61
C GLU A 202 -3.59 41.42 -26.32
N ARG A 203 -4.29 42.09 -25.38
CA ARG A 203 -3.98 43.46 -24.95
C ARG A 203 -2.64 43.58 -24.24
N ARG A 204 -2.25 42.56 -23.46
CA ARG A 204 -0.97 42.53 -22.74
C ARG A 204 0.21 42.20 -23.67
N GLY A 205 -0.05 41.61 -24.84
CA GLY A 205 0.94 41.32 -25.87
C GLY A 205 1.96 40.26 -25.43
N ARG A 206 2.47 39.49 -26.39
CA ARG A 206 3.68 38.69 -26.13
C ARG A 206 4.82 39.66 -25.82
N PRO A 207 5.61 39.43 -24.75
CA PRO A 207 6.87 40.13 -24.61
C PRO A 207 7.68 39.83 -25.88
N THR A 208 7.97 40.89 -26.62
CA THR A 208 8.89 40.84 -27.74
C THR A 208 10.27 40.88 -27.12
N GLU A 209 10.92 39.71 -27.05
CA GLU A 209 12.37 39.48 -27.15
C GLU A 209 12.69 37.98 -26.99
#